data_AF-A0AAJ6ALW3-F1
#
_entry.id   AF-A0AAJ6ALW3-F1
#
_cell.length_a   1.000
_cell.length_b   1.000
_cell.length_c   1.000
_cell.angle_alpha   90.00
_cell.angle_beta   90.00
_cell.angle_gamma   90.00
#
_symmetry.space_group_name_H-M   'P 1'
#
loop_
_entity.id
_entity.type
_entity.pdbx_description
1 polymer ?
#
loop_
_entity_poly.entity_id
_entity_poly.type
_entity_poly.pdbx_seq_one_letter_code
_entity_poly.pdbx_strand_id
1 'polypeptide(L)' 'MTTIDDFLVLVRHEIGLPVGPEHADVPLDQVPGWDSMHLLALLTALERQTGRSISLPDVLEAESLHEIHELAVQS' A
#
# COMPACT_ATOMS: atom_id res chain seq x y z
N MET A 1 -11.86 3.57 -0.41
CA MET A 1 -10.84 3.17 -1.39
C MET A 1 -11.47 2.05 -2.21
N THR A 2 -11.82 2.31 -3.46
CA THR A 2 -12.60 1.36 -4.29
C THR A 2 -11.81 0.80 -5.46
N THR A 3 -10.69 1.45 -5.81
CA THR A 3 -9.84 1.07 -6.94
C THR A 3 -8.36 1.17 -6.56
N ILE A 4 -7.50 0.50 -7.35
CA ILE A 4 -6.04 0.62 -7.22
C ILE A 4 -5.56 2.07 -7.43
N ASP A 5 -6.24 2.85 -8.28
CA ASP A 5 -5.89 4.26 -8.49
C ASP A 5 -6.14 5.11 -7.23
N ASP A 6 -7.25 4.88 -6.52
CA ASP A 6 -7.53 5.53 -5.24
C ASP A 6 -6.45 5.21 -4.20
N PHE A 7 -5.98 3.97 -4.20
CA PHE A 7 -4.91 3.51 -3.33
C PHE A 7 -3.58 4.19 -3.66
N LEU A 8 -3.21 4.27 -4.94
CA LEU A 8 -1.98 4.96 -5.36
C LEU A 8 -2.03 6.47 -5.03
N VAL A 9 -3.21 7.10 -5.09
CA VAL A 9 -3.41 8.48 -4.58
C VAL A 9 -3.10 8.56 -3.09
N LEU A 10 -3.60 7.61 -2.29
CA LEU A 10 -3.32 7.56 -0.86
C LEU A 10 -1.84 7.37 -0.58
N VAL A 11 -1.18 6.44 -1.28
CA VAL A 11 0.27 6.20 -1.11
C VAL A 11 1.05 7.49 -1.40
N ARG A 12 0.72 8.21 -2.49
CA ARG A 12 1.33 9.52 -2.79
C ARG A 12 1.12 10.53 -1.67
N HIS A 13 -0.06 10.58 -1.07
CA HIS A 13 -0.42 11.59 -0.08
C HIS A 13 0.13 11.29 1.32
N GLU A 14 0.13 10.03 1.73
CA GLU A 14 0.54 9.59 3.08
C GLU A 14 2.03 9.30 3.17
N ILE A 15 2.61 8.74 2.10
CA ILE A 15 4.01 8.30 2.07
C ILE A 15 4.90 9.31 1.35
N GLY A 16 4.33 10.13 0.46
CA GLY A 16 5.09 11.13 -0.32
C GLY A 16 5.87 10.53 -1.49
N LEU A 17 5.67 9.26 -1.83
CA LEU A 17 6.31 8.60 -2.96
C LEU A 17 5.54 8.87 -4.26
N PRO A 18 6.20 9.26 -5.36
CA PRO A 18 5.55 9.54 -6.64
C PRO A 18 5.20 8.24 -7.39
N VAL A 19 4.40 7.37 -6.75
CA VAL A 19 3.95 6.11 -7.35
C VAL A 19 2.87 6.34 -8.40
N GLY A 20 2.82 5.45 -9.39
CA GLY A 20 1.88 5.43 -10.50
C GLY A 20 1.47 4.00 -10.85
N PRO A 21 0.52 3.79 -11.79
CA PRO A 21 0.04 2.46 -12.15
C PRO A 21 1.14 1.48 -12.58
N GLU A 22 2.20 1.99 -13.20
CA GLU A 22 3.38 1.24 -13.61
C GLU A 22 4.18 0.64 -12.43
N HIS A 23 3.92 1.10 -11.21
CA HIS A 23 4.55 0.62 -9.97
C HIS A 23 3.64 -0.33 -9.19
N ALA A 24 2.40 -0.57 -9.63
CA ALA A 24 1.43 -1.35 -8.85
C ALA A 24 1.84 -2.82 -8.70
N ASP A 25 2.33 -3.43 -9.80
CA ASP A 25 2.65 -4.85 -9.90
C ASP A 25 4.16 -5.15 -9.81
N VAL A 26 5.00 -4.13 -9.61
CA VAL A 26 6.45 -4.35 -9.44
C VAL A 26 6.77 -4.70 -7.99
N PRO A 27 7.87 -5.45 -7.74
CA PRO A 27 8.35 -5.69 -6.40
C PRO A 27 8.54 -4.39 -5.62
N LEU A 28 8.14 -4.35 -4.34
CA LEU A 28 8.23 -3.16 -3.49
C LEU A 28 9.65 -2.58 -3.43
N ASP A 29 10.68 -3.42 -3.46
CA ASP A 29 12.09 -2.99 -3.47
C ASP A 29 12.54 -2.33 -4.79
N GLN A 30 11.74 -2.45 -5.86
CA GLN A 30 11.93 -1.78 -7.14
C GLN A 30 11.11 -0.49 -7.26
N VAL A 31 10.22 -0.21 -6.31
CA VAL A 31 9.49 1.07 -6.26
C VAL A 31 10.48 2.18 -5.83
N PRO A 32 10.69 3.22 -6.65
CA PRO A 32 11.66 4.26 -6.33
C PRO A 32 11.36 4.97 -5.00
N GLY A 33 12.34 4.95 -4.09
CA GLY A 33 12.22 5.59 -2.78
C GLY A 33 11.47 4.76 -1.73
N TRP A 34 11.03 3.54 -2.05
CA TRP A 34 10.41 2.65 -1.07
C TRP A 34 11.38 2.27 0.06
N ASP A 35 10.84 2.11 1.26
CA ASP A 35 11.57 1.63 2.43
C ASP A 35 10.64 0.85 3.37
N SER A 36 11.20 0.12 4.33
CA SER A 36 10.42 -0.71 5.26
C SER A 36 9.55 0.11 6.24
N MET A 37 9.88 1.39 6.47
CA MET A 37 9.06 2.28 7.31
C MET A 37 7.80 2.72 6.55
N HIS A 38 7.89 2.88 5.23
CA HIS A 38 6.76 3.18 4.35
C HIS A 38 5.69 2.09 4.41
N LEU A 39 6.07 0.82 4.56
CA LEU A 39 5.12 -0.29 4.74
C LEU A 39 4.29 -0.11 6.04
N LEU A 40 4.93 0.21 7.16
CA LEU A 40 4.25 0.42 8.44
C LEU A 40 3.38 1.69 8.44
N ALA A 41 3.88 2.78 7.83
CA ALA A 41 3.13 4.02 7.66
C ALA A 41 1.89 3.79 6.77
N LEU A 42 2.05 3.04 5.68
CA LEU A 42 0.97 2.68 4.77
C LEU A 42 -0.07 1.82 5.47
N LEU A 43 0.34 0.78 6.19
CA LEU A 43 -0.56 -0.04 7.00
C LEU A 43 -1.39 0.82 7.95
N THR A 44 -0.75 1.72 8.69
CA THR A 44 -1.43 2.63 9.64
C THR A 44 -2.45 3.53 8.93
N ALA A 45 -2.08 4.07 7.76
CA ALA A 45 -2.96 4.90 6.95
C ALA A 45 -4.17 4.13 6.41
N LEU A 46 -3.96 2.89 5.97
CA LEU A 46 -5.01 1.99 5.50
C LEU A 46 -5.98 1.63 6.61
N GLU A 47 -5.49 1.27 7.79
CA GLU A 47 -6.35 0.96 8.94
C GLU A 47 -7.18 2.18 9.36
N ARG A 48 -6.59 3.38 9.33
CA ARG A 48 -7.31 4.64 9.59
C ARG A 48 -8.38 4.94 8.54
N GLN A 49 -8.08 4.71 7.26
CA GLN A 49 -9.01 4.98 6.17
C GLN A 49 -10.17 3.98 6.11
N THR A 50 -9.88 2.71 6.37
CA THR A 50 -10.84 1.61 6.28
C THR A 50 -11.60 1.38 7.60
N GLY A 51 -11.07 1.88 8.72
CA GLY A 51 -11.64 1.70 10.06
C GLY A 51 -11.52 0.27 10.60
N ARG A 52 -10.67 -0.56 9.98
CA ARG A 52 -10.45 -1.96 10.33
C ARG A 52 -8.96 -2.24 10.48
N SER A 53 -8.62 -3.25 11.27
CA SER A 53 -7.24 -3.73 11.34
C SER A 53 -6.93 -4.62 10.14
N ILE A 54 -5.73 -4.49 9.61
CA ILE A 54 -5.21 -5.31 8.51
C ILE A 54 -4.09 -6.18 9.08
N SER A 55 -4.03 -7.45 8.69
CA SER A 55 -3.01 -8.40 9.16
C SER A 55 -1.61 -7.91 8.77
N LEU A 56 -0.82 -7.50 9.77
CA LEU A 56 0.58 -7.14 9.55
C LEU A 56 1.39 -8.30 8.95
N PRO A 57 1.25 -9.58 9.38
CA PRO A 57 1.90 -10.70 8.72
C PRO A 57 1.61 -10.76 7.22
N ASP A 58 0.34 -10.65 6.82
CA ASP A 58 -0.05 -10.75 5.41
C ASP A 58 0.52 -9.57 4.59
N VAL A 59 0.57 -8.37 5.19
CA VAL A 59 1.19 -7.19 4.56
C VAL A 59 2.70 -7.32 4.43
N LEU A 60 3.37 -8.01 5.37
CA LEU A 60 4.80 -8.30 5.27
C LEU A 60 5.12 -9.37 4.22
N GLU A 61 4.15 -10.22 3.88
CA GLU A 61 4.27 -11.22 2.81
C GLU A 61 3.93 -10.64 1.42
N ALA A 62 3.28 -9.48 1.36
CA ALA A 62 2.95 -8.82 0.10
C ALA A 62 4.21 -8.35 -0.64
N GLU A 63 4.34 -8.73 -1.91
CA GLU A 63 5.47 -8.40 -2.76
C GLU A 63 5.24 -7.11 -3.56
N SER A 64 4.00 -6.62 -3.64
CA SER A 64 3.62 -5.48 -4.47
C SER A 64 2.58 -4.55 -3.83
N LEU A 65 2.48 -3.35 -4.38
CA LEU A 65 1.44 -2.38 -4.00
C LEU A 65 0.02 -2.89 -4.30
N HIS A 66 -0.13 -3.70 -5.36
CA HIS A 66 -1.40 -4.33 -5.72
C HIS A 66 -1.84 -5.32 -4.63
N GLU A 67 -0.97 -6.23 -4.19
CA GLU A 67 -1.31 -7.21 -3.15
C GLU A 67 -1.72 -6.54 -1.84
N ILE A 68 -1.02 -5.47 -1.45
CA ILE A 68 -1.41 -4.65 -0.28
C ILE A 68 -2.80 -4.04 -0.47
N HIS A 69 -3.11 -3.53 -1.66
CA HIS A 69 -4.45 -3.02 -1.96
C HIS A 69 -5.51 -4.12 -1.86
N GLU A 70 -5.24 -5.33 -2.35
CA GLU A 70 -6.16 -6.47 -2.23
C GLU A 70 -6.44 -6.80 -0.76
N LEU A 71 -5.42 -6.88 0.09
CA LEU A 71 -5.58 -7.05 1.54
C LEU A 71 -6.41 -5.93 2.17
N ALA A 72 -6.28 -4.70 1.67
CA ALA A 72 -7.01 -3.54 2.16
C ALA A 72 -8.48 -3.48 1.69
N VAL A 73 -8.88 -4.25 0.68
CA VAL A 73 -10.28 -4.34 0.21
C VAL A 73 -10.94 -5.69 0.49
N GLN A 74 -10.17 -6.77 0.65
CA GLN A 74 -10.67 -8.09 1.04
C GLN A 74 -11.20 -8.03 2.48
N SER A 75 -12.45 -8.44 2.67
CA SER A 75 -13.20 -8.37 3.94
C SER A 75 -13.12 -9.66 4.73
#